data_AF-A0A7W6BW15-F1
#
_entry.id   AF-A0A7W6BW15-F1
#
_cell.length_a   1.000
_cell.length_b   1.000
_cell.length_c   1.000
_cell.angle_alpha   90.00
_cell.angle_beta   90.00
_cell.angle_gamma   90.00
#
_symmetry.space_group_name_H-M   'P 1'
#
loop_
_entity.id
_entity.type
_entity.pdbx_description
1 polymer ?
#
loop_
_entity_poly.entity_id
_entity_poly.type
_entity_poly.pdbx_seq_one_letter_code
_entity_poly.pdbx_strand_id
1 'polypeptide(L)'
;MFSAIMLTDCPGLIDLMLTGDEHGMSFAIDGVECVIEHVEGHGIFEAVTPDFGLSVIHPGWYAGDHGAPAYVAIVGDAHACIGWLPLSHADKLVLIQHLPLSPVDRMLCRLSA
;
A
#
# COMPACT_ATOMS: atom_id res chain seq x y z
N MET A 1 8.79 -10.41 0.63
CA MET A 1 9.78 -9.60 1.39
C MET A 1 9.21 -8.20 1.49
N PHE A 2 9.21 -7.59 2.68
CA PHE A 2 8.74 -6.23 2.87
C PHE A 2 9.81 -5.22 2.46
N SER A 3 9.37 -4.10 1.89
CA SER A 3 10.16 -2.90 1.63
C SER A 3 9.73 -1.76 2.53
N ALA A 4 10.69 -1.02 3.06
CA ALA A 4 10.42 0.16 3.87
C ALA A 4 10.24 1.41 3.00
N ILE A 5 9.22 2.22 3.31
CA ILE A 5 8.93 3.51 2.69
C ILE A 5 8.58 4.53 3.79
N MET A 6 9.06 5.77 3.67
CA MET A 6 8.59 6.84 4.55
C MET A 6 7.22 7.31 4.08
N LEU A 7 6.22 7.31 4.95
CA LEU A 7 4.87 7.74 4.56
C LEU A 7 4.81 9.21 4.15
N THR A 8 5.75 10.04 4.63
CA THR A 8 5.92 11.43 4.16
C THR A 8 6.26 11.53 2.68
N ASP A 9 6.83 10.47 2.09
CA ASP A 9 7.19 10.42 0.67
C ASP A 9 6.07 9.82 -0.18
N CYS A 10 5.03 9.25 0.44
CA CYS A 10 3.90 8.61 -0.23
C CYS A 10 2.61 8.81 0.58
N PRO A 11 2.11 10.06 0.69
CA PRO A 11 0.94 10.39 1.50
C PRO A 11 -0.32 9.62 1.09
N GLY A 12 -0.46 9.24 -0.18
CA GLY A 12 -1.61 8.45 -0.61
C GLY A 12 -1.74 7.08 0.09
N LEU A 13 -0.66 6.51 0.62
CA LEU A 13 -0.75 5.31 1.48
C LEU A 13 -1.43 5.62 2.81
N ILE A 14 -1.22 6.81 3.37
CA ILE A 14 -1.94 7.26 4.58
C ILE A 14 -3.43 7.37 4.26
N ASP A 15 -3.77 8.04 3.15
CA ASP A 15 -5.16 8.24 2.74
C ASP A 15 -5.91 6.91 2.52
N LEU A 16 -5.23 5.94 1.89
CA LEU A 16 -5.74 4.57 1.74
C LEU A 16 -6.03 3.91 3.09
N MET A 17 -5.13 4.05 4.06
CA MET A 17 -5.33 3.50 5.39
C MET A 17 -6.41 4.25 6.20
N LEU A 18 -6.65 5.54 5.94
CA LEU A 18 -7.72 6.29 6.60
C LEU A 18 -9.11 5.97 6.02
N THR A 19 -9.17 5.48 4.78
CA THR A 19 -10.44 5.12 4.13
C THR A 19 -11.25 4.09 4.94
N GLY A 20 -10.58 3.12 5.60
CA GLY A 20 -11.28 2.15 6.45
C GLY A 20 -11.75 2.72 7.78
N ASP A 21 -11.07 3.74 8.32
CA ASP A 21 -11.60 4.44 9.50
C ASP A 21 -12.90 5.17 9.16
N GLU A 22 -13.06 5.62 7.91
CA GLU A 22 -14.25 6.32 7.41
C GLU A 22 -15.40 5.36 7.02
N HIS A 23 -15.07 4.20 6.42
CA HIS A 23 -16.04 3.28 5.83
C HIS A 23 -16.22 1.96 6.61
N GLY A 24 -15.48 1.77 7.69
CA GLY A 24 -15.42 0.54 8.47
C GLY A 24 -14.16 -0.28 8.17
N MET A 25 -13.80 -1.21 9.07
CA MET A 25 -12.56 -2.01 9.02
C MET A 25 -12.42 -2.90 7.77
N SER A 26 -13.44 -2.97 6.93
CA SER A 26 -13.40 -3.61 5.62
C SER A 26 -14.20 -2.79 4.61
N PHE A 27 -13.66 -2.58 3.41
CA PHE A 27 -14.29 -1.82 2.34
C PHE A 27 -13.76 -2.25 0.97
N ALA A 28 -14.47 -1.92 -0.11
CA ALA A 28 -14.04 -2.20 -1.47
C ALA A 28 -13.59 -0.93 -2.21
N ILE A 29 -12.43 -0.98 -2.86
CA ILE A 29 -11.96 0.05 -3.80
C ILE A 29 -11.74 -0.61 -5.14
N ASP A 30 -12.27 -0.02 -6.23
CA ASP A 30 -12.13 -0.53 -7.60
C ASP A 30 -12.38 -2.04 -7.74
N GLY A 31 -13.36 -2.56 -6.97
CA GLY A 31 -13.76 -3.97 -6.97
C GLY A 31 -12.87 -4.91 -6.16
N VAL A 32 -11.88 -4.41 -5.42
CA VAL A 32 -11.00 -5.19 -4.53
C VAL A 32 -11.38 -4.95 -3.08
N GLU A 33 -11.65 -6.06 -2.37
CA GLU A 33 -11.90 -6.06 -0.93
C GLU A 33 -10.61 -5.75 -0.17
N CYS A 34 -10.71 -4.76 0.70
CA CYS A 34 -9.64 -4.24 1.54
C CYS A 34 -10.03 -4.41 3.01
N VAL A 35 -9.05 -4.68 3.85
CA VAL A 35 -9.22 -4.79 5.30
C VAL A 35 -8.20 -3.89 5.98
N ILE A 36 -8.63 -3.22 7.05
CA ILE A 36 -7.79 -2.46 7.94
C ILE A 36 -7.89 -3.04 9.33
N GLU A 37 -6.74 -3.31 9.94
CA GLU A 37 -6.65 -3.80 11.31
C GLU A 37 -5.72 -2.91 12.13
N HIS A 38 -6.06 -2.75 13.40
CA HIS A 38 -5.19 -2.09 14.38
C HIS A 38 -4.74 -3.12 15.42
N VAL A 39 -3.46 -3.45 15.41
CA VAL A 39 -2.88 -4.49 16.27
C VAL A 39 -1.72 -3.88 17.04
N GLU A 40 -1.80 -3.88 18.37
CA GLU A 40 -0.70 -3.43 19.26
C GLU A 40 -0.14 -2.03 18.92
N GLY A 41 -0.99 -1.13 18.41
CA GLY A 41 -0.58 0.22 18.01
C GLY A 41 0.02 0.31 16.60
N HIS A 42 -0.02 -0.76 15.83
CA HIS A 42 0.28 -0.80 14.41
C HIS A 42 -1.02 -0.72 13.60
N GLY A 43 -0.97 -0.05 12.46
CA GLY A 43 -2.02 -0.06 11.45
C GLY A 43 -1.61 -1.00 10.34
N ILE A 44 -2.52 -1.88 9.94
CA ILE A 44 -2.29 -2.86 8.88
C ILE A 44 -3.38 -2.65 7.85
N PHE A 45 -2.99 -2.48 6.59
CA PHE A 45 -3.90 -2.47 5.45
C PHE A 45 -3.57 -3.64 4.54
N GLU A 46 -4.59 -4.42 4.18
CA GLU A 46 -4.45 -5.57 3.32
C GLU A 46 -5.48 -5.55 2.20
N ALA A 47 -5.07 -5.98 1.01
CA ALA A 47 -5.93 -6.17 -0.14
C ALA A 47 -5.52 -7.47 -0.86
N VAL A 48 -6.46 -8.37 -1.10
CA VAL A 48 -6.16 -9.69 -1.68
C VAL A 48 -7.11 -10.00 -2.83
N THR A 49 -6.53 -10.40 -3.96
CA THR A 49 -7.22 -10.85 -5.17
C THR A 49 -6.63 -12.19 -5.63
N PRO A 50 -7.22 -12.86 -6.65
CA PRO A 50 -6.60 -14.02 -7.27
C PRO A 50 -5.23 -13.75 -7.90
N ASP A 51 -4.97 -12.52 -8.34
CA ASP A 51 -3.78 -12.14 -9.09
C ASP A 51 -2.67 -11.57 -8.19
N PHE A 52 -3.04 -10.89 -7.10
CA PHE A 52 -2.08 -10.27 -6.18
C PHE A 52 -2.59 -10.19 -4.73
N GLY A 53 -1.65 -10.08 -3.80
CA GLY A 53 -1.88 -9.67 -2.42
C GLY A 53 -0.98 -8.49 -2.05
N LEU A 54 -1.53 -7.48 -1.40
CA LEU A 54 -0.85 -6.31 -0.87
C LEU A 54 -1.01 -6.27 0.64
N SER A 55 0.08 -6.02 1.35
CA SER A 55 0.07 -5.74 2.79
C SER A 55 0.93 -4.51 3.07
N VAL A 56 0.37 -3.56 3.80
CA VAL A 56 1.00 -2.33 4.25
C VAL A 56 0.92 -2.28 5.77
N ILE A 57 2.07 -2.27 6.44
CA ILE A 57 2.16 -2.23 7.89
C ILE A 57 2.79 -0.89 8.28
N HIS A 58 2.03 -0.05 8.99
CA HIS A 58 2.53 1.19 9.55
C HIS A 58 2.67 1.07 11.08
N PRO A 59 3.90 1.07 11.61
CA PRO A 59 4.11 1.12 13.04
C PRO A 59 3.69 2.45 13.65
N GLY A 60 3.03 2.42 14.81
CA GLY A 60 2.64 3.64 15.51
C GLY A 60 1.44 4.35 14.88
N TRP A 61 0.40 3.60 14.50
CA TRP A 61 -0.87 4.12 13.96
C TRP A 61 -1.72 4.89 15.00
N TYR A 62 -1.10 5.65 15.90
CA TYR A 62 -1.80 6.50 16.86
C TYR A 62 -1.19 7.89 16.94
N ALA A 63 -2.06 8.90 16.80
CA ALA A 63 -1.86 10.30 17.20
C ALA A 63 -0.66 11.05 16.59
N GLY A 64 -0.48 10.97 15.27
CA GLY A 64 0.29 11.97 14.51
C GLY A 64 1.80 11.75 14.41
N ASP A 65 2.28 10.57 14.80
CA ASP A 65 3.69 10.21 14.63
C ASP A 65 3.92 9.51 13.28
N HIS A 66 4.04 10.30 12.20
CA HIS A 66 4.33 9.81 10.84
C HIS A 66 5.84 9.66 10.56
N GLY A 67 6.67 9.73 11.60
CA GLY A 67 8.12 9.61 11.49
C GLY A 67 8.62 8.18 11.27
N ALA A 68 7.77 7.17 11.47
CA ALA A 68 8.13 5.76 11.27
C ALA A 68 7.94 5.33 9.80
N PRO A 69 8.80 4.44 9.27
CA PRO A 69 8.59 3.88 7.95
C PRO A 69 7.40 2.90 7.96
N ALA A 70 6.59 2.95 6.90
CA ALA A 70 5.67 1.87 6.58
C ALA A 70 6.41 0.74 5.84
N TYR A 71 5.94 -0.49 6.02
CA TYR A 71 6.46 -1.68 5.38
C TYR A 71 5.44 -2.20 4.37
N VAL A 72 5.81 -2.25 3.10
CA VAL A 72 4.95 -2.68 2.01
C VAL A 72 5.44 -4.00 1.43
N ALA A 73 4.53 -4.94 1.22
CA ALA A 73 4.80 -6.16 0.46
C ALA A 73 3.70 -6.40 -0.58
N ILE A 74 4.14 -6.79 -1.78
CA ILE A 74 3.25 -7.29 -2.84
C ILE A 74 3.65 -8.74 -3.14
N VAL A 75 2.65 -9.60 -3.26
CA VAL A 75 2.76 -11.00 -3.69
C VAL A 75 1.93 -11.18 -4.96
N GLY A 76 2.44 -11.88 -5.96
CA GLY A 76 1.75 -12.07 -7.24
C GLY A 76 2.06 -10.99 -8.27
N ASP A 77 1.07 -10.57 -9.06
CA ASP A 77 1.23 -9.59 -10.13
C ASP A 77 1.33 -8.16 -9.58
N ALA A 78 2.55 -7.64 -9.50
CA ALA A 78 2.81 -6.29 -9.04
C ALA A 78 2.26 -5.21 -9.99
N HIS A 79 2.27 -5.46 -11.31
CA HIS A 79 1.73 -4.51 -12.29
C HIS A 79 0.22 -4.32 -12.07
N ALA A 80 -0.51 -5.43 -11.88
CA ALA A 80 -1.94 -5.39 -11.58
C ALA A 80 -2.23 -4.62 -10.28
N CYS A 81 -1.46 -4.89 -9.23
CA CYS A 81 -1.58 -4.21 -7.94
C CYS A 81 -1.37 -2.69 -8.07
N ILE A 82 -0.32 -2.25 -8.76
CA ILE A 82 -0.01 -0.82 -8.97
C ILE A 82 -1.10 -0.11 -9.80
N GLY A 83 -1.62 -0.78 -10.82
CA GLY A 83 -2.68 -0.23 -11.66
C GLY A 83 -3.98 0.01 -10.87
N TRP A 84 -4.30 -0.91 -9.96
CA TRP A 84 -5.49 -0.84 -9.11
C TRP A 84 -5.43 0.23 -8.01
N LEU A 85 -4.25 0.46 -7.41
CA LEU A 85 -4.13 1.38 -6.29
C LEU A 85 -4.63 2.79 -6.66
N PRO A 86 -5.56 3.40 -5.89
CA PRO A 86 -6.10 4.74 -6.13
C PRO A 86 -5.12 5.84 -5.65
N LEU A 87 -3.85 5.66 -5.99
CA LEU A 87 -2.76 6.56 -5.63
C LEU A 87 -2.45 7.51 -6.78
N SER A 88 -1.90 8.67 -6.45
CA SER A 88 -1.37 9.56 -7.49
C SER A 88 -0.21 8.88 -8.24
N HIS A 89 0.01 9.28 -9.50
CA HIS A 89 1.15 8.78 -10.26
C HIS A 89 2.49 9.01 -9.54
N ALA A 90 2.64 10.13 -8.82
CA ALA A 90 3.84 10.41 -8.03
C ALA A 90 4.04 9.39 -6.90
N ASP A 91 3.00 9.12 -6.12
CA ASP A 91 3.03 8.15 -5.02
C ASP A 91 3.35 6.73 -5.52
N LYS A 92 2.73 6.33 -6.64
CA LYS A 92 3.02 5.05 -7.27
C LYS A 92 4.48 4.94 -7.70
N LEU A 93 5.06 6.00 -8.27
CA LEU A 93 6.47 5.99 -8.63
C LEU A 93 7.40 5.85 -7.41
N VAL A 94 7.07 6.48 -6.29
CA VAL A 94 7.82 6.31 -5.03
C VAL A 94 7.72 4.87 -4.56
N LEU A 95 6.50 4.31 -4.50
CA LEU A 95 6.29 2.91 -4.12
C LEU A 95 7.12 1.94 -4.98
N ILE A 96 7.06 2.08 -6.30
CA ILE A 96 7.80 1.24 -7.27
C ILE A 96 9.31 1.29 -7.05
N GLN A 97 9.86 2.45 -6.66
CA GLN A 97 11.30 2.58 -6.42
C GLN A 97 11.78 1.74 -5.24
N HIS A 98 10.94 1.62 -4.20
CA HIS A 98 11.23 0.90 -2.97
C HIS A 98 10.94 -0.60 -3.06
N LEU A 99 10.04 -1.03 -3.96
CA LEU A 99 9.71 -2.44 -4.12
C LEU A 99 10.88 -3.28 -4.69
N PRO A 100 11.07 -4.52 -4.21
CA PRO A 100 12.16 -5.39 -4.63
C PRO A 100 11.79 -6.13 -5.93
N LEU A 101 11.55 -5.35 -6.99
CA LEU A 101 11.09 -5.83 -8.30
C LEU A 101 12.26 -6.15 -9.22
N SER A 102 12.06 -7.12 -10.12
CA SER A 102 12.97 -7.31 -11.26
C SER A 102 12.95 -6.06 -12.17
N PRO A 103 13.97 -5.86 -13.03
CA PRO A 103 13.96 -4.74 -13.97
C PRO A 103 12.74 -4.72 -14.91
N VAL A 104 12.25 -5.90 -15.31
CA VAL A 104 11.06 -6.04 -16.18
C VAL A 104 9.81 -5.65 -15.41
N ASP A 105 9.59 -6.20 -14.22
CA ASP A 105 8.41 -5.88 -13.41
C ASP A 105 8.38 -4.41 -13.02
N ARG A 106 9.54 -3.82 -12.73
CA ARG A 106 9.68 -2.38 -12.46
C ARG A 106 9.29 -1.53 -13.67
N MET A 107 9.65 -1.95 -14.89
CA MET A 107 9.24 -1.26 -16.12
C MET A 107 7.73 -1.38 -16.32
N LEU A 108 7.16 -2.57 -16.14
CA LEU A 108 5.72 -2.80 -16.26
C LEU A 108 4.95 -1.95 -15.25
N CYS A 109 5.32 -1.97 -13.98
CA CYS A 109 4.67 -1.16 -12.95
C CYS A 109 4.70 0.34 -13.26
N ARG A 110 5.78 0.85 -13.87
CA ARG A 110 5.87 2.26 -14.29
C ARG A 110 4.91 2.61 -15.42
N LEU A 111 4.52 1.64 -16.25
CA LEU A 111 3.54 1.85 -17.32
C LEU A 111 2.09 1.81 -16.79
N SER A 112 1.86 1.15 -15.67
CA SER A 112 0.55 1.09 -14.97
C SER A 112 0.33 2.22 -13.97
N ALA A 113 1.39 2.94 -13.63
CA ALA A 113 1.35 4.02 -12.64
C ALA A 113 0.47 5.18 -13.10
#